data_AF-A0A969UIY0-F1
#
_entry.id   AF-A0A969UIY0-F1
#
_cell.length_a   1.000
_cell.length_b   1.000
_cell.length_c   1.000
_cell.angle_alpha   90.00
_cell.angle_beta   90.00
_cell.angle_gamma   90.00
#
_symmetry.space_group_name_H-M   'P 1'
#
loop_
_entity.id
_entity.type
_entity.pdbx_description
1 polymer ?
#
loop_
_entity_poly.entity_id
_entity_poly.type
_entity_poly.pdbx_seq_one_letter_code
_entity_poly.pdbx_strand_id
1 'polypeptide(L)'
;MAIAPRCPRIETILADLIQVLSHQHETQLPETIDGQLGRLMHYLRQHRCLLILDNAESILGTGEQAGHYPIGYEFYGDLFRRIGETVHQSCVVLTSREKPREVAALEGSAVRSFKLAGFDQLEAKELLKTKALSADADSFEQLIQMYAGNPLALKIAATTIQELFDGDVWEFLKQGTAVFGDISDLLDQQFDRLSDLEKQIMYWLAIDREGASLSDLAEDLVPSVPPRYLIEALASLTRRPLVEKQGAKFTQQPVVMEYITDRLIEQAHAEIKHASLHPLSLPLLSPPCPSSTPMLSSRQPSKTTFEKVRRG
;
A
#
# COMPACT_ATOMS: atom_id res chain seq x y z
N MET A 1 10.03 -0.28 -21.23
CA MET A 1 9.39 1.03 -20.95
C MET A 1 8.14 1.16 -21.81
N ALA A 2 7.00 0.67 -21.32
CA ALA A 2 5.72 1.01 -21.92
C ALA A 2 5.21 2.25 -21.17
N ILE A 3 5.30 3.41 -21.82
CA ILE A 3 4.59 4.61 -21.36
C ILE A 3 3.11 4.26 -21.46
N ALA A 4 2.41 4.19 -20.33
CA ALA A 4 0.97 3.94 -20.30
C ALA A 4 0.27 5.04 -21.14
N PRO A 5 -0.44 4.69 -22.22
CA PRO A 5 -0.99 5.66 -23.18
C PRO A 5 -2.25 6.40 -22.67
N ARG A 6 -2.38 6.61 -21.35
CA ARG A 6 -3.62 7.12 -20.74
C ARG A 6 -3.45 8.25 -19.73
N CYS A 7 -2.22 8.66 -19.43
CA CYS A 7 -1.99 9.70 -18.44
C CYS A 7 -1.75 11.06 -19.14
N PRO A 8 -2.53 12.11 -18.81
CA PRO A 8 -2.38 13.40 -19.47
C PRO A 8 -1.06 14.07 -19.05
N ARG A 9 -0.48 14.86 -19.95
CA ARG A 9 0.65 15.73 -19.58
C ARG A 9 0.15 16.88 -18.72
N ILE A 10 1.03 17.42 -17.89
CA ILE A 10 0.68 18.51 -16.97
C ILE A 10 0.13 19.72 -17.71
N GLU A 11 0.67 20.04 -18.90
CA GLU A 11 0.27 21.20 -19.69
C GLU A 11 -1.18 21.08 -20.14
N THR A 12 -1.63 19.86 -20.49
CA THR A 12 -3.03 19.60 -20.85
C THR A 12 -3.94 19.83 -19.66
N ILE A 13 -3.60 19.27 -18.48
CA ILE A 13 -4.38 19.45 -17.26
C ILE A 13 -4.42 20.93 -16.84
N LEU A 14 -3.29 21.64 -16.87
CA LEU A 14 -3.25 23.06 -16.53
C LEU A 14 -4.10 23.89 -17.48
N ALA A 15 -4.03 23.63 -18.79
CA ALA A 15 -4.83 24.32 -19.78
C ALA A 15 -6.33 24.11 -19.53
N ASP A 16 -6.76 22.85 -19.34
CA ASP A 16 -8.17 22.52 -19.09
C ASP A 16 -8.68 23.18 -17.80
N LEU A 17 -7.90 23.10 -16.71
CA LEU A 17 -8.27 23.72 -15.44
C LEU A 17 -8.37 25.24 -15.54
N ILE A 18 -7.40 25.90 -16.18
CA ILE A 18 -7.40 27.35 -16.35
C ILE A 18 -8.56 27.78 -17.24
N GLN A 19 -8.86 27.07 -18.33
CA GLN A 19 -10.01 27.39 -19.18
C GLN A 19 -11.33 27.27 -18.43
N VAL A 20 -11.52 26.21 -17.62
CA VAL A 20 -12.74 26.04 -16.82
C VAL A 20 -12.86 27.13 -15.77
N LEU A 21 -11.79 27.40 -15.01
CA LEU A 21 -11.81 28.37 -13.91
C LEU A 21 -11.88 29.83 -14.38
N SER A 22 -11.38 30.12 -15.59
CA SER A 22 -11.49 31.44 -16.22
C SER A 22 -12.82 31.66 -16.95
N HIS A 23 -13.74 30.68 -16.95
CA HIS A 23 -14.95 30.69 -17.78
C HIS A 23 -14.65 30.92 -19.27
N GLN A 24 -13.58 30.28 -19.79
CA GLN A 24 -13.11 30.38 -21.17
C GLN A 24 -12.65 31.79 -21.61
N HIS A 25 -12.50 32.74 -20.67
CA HIS A 25 -12.00 34.08 -21.01
C HIS A 25 -10.49 34.10 -21.28
N GLU A 26 -9.73 33.17 -20.70
CA GLU A 26 -8.28 33.11 -20.91
C GLU A 26 -7.96 32.20 -22.11
N THR A 27 -7.75 32.83 -23.27
CA THR A 27 -7.46 32.14 -24.54
C THR A 27 -5.96 32.03 -24.84
N GLN A 28 -5.13 32.79 -24.14
CA GLN A 28 -3.67 32.77 -24.28
C GLN A 28 -3.03 32.40 -22.96
N LEU A 29 -2.60 31.14 -22.86
CA LEU A 29 -1.90 30.64 -21.69
C LEU A 29 -0.41 31.01 -21.77
N PRO A 30 0.26 31.22 -20.62
CA PRO A 30 1.71 31.34 -20.59
C PRO A 30 2.40 30.14 -21.27
N GLU A 31 3.49 30.40 -21.99
CA GLU A 31 4.26 29.36 -22.68
C GLU A 31 5.00 28.44 -21.71
N THR A 32 5.28 28.90 -20.49
CA THR A 32 5.99 28.13 -19.47
C THR A 32 5.02 27.47 -18.49
N ILE A 33 5.37 26.26 -18.05
CA ILE A 33 4.62 25.52 -17.02
C ILE A 33 4.55 26.34 -15.73
N ASP A 34 5.64 27.00 -15.34
CA ASP A 34 5.67 27.88 -14.18
C ASP A 34 4.66 29.02 -14.26
N GLY A 35 4.53 29.62 -15.44
CA GLY A 35 3.54 30.65 -15.72
C GLY A 35 2.11 30.11 -15.63
N GLN A 36 1.85 28.95 -16.24
CA GLN A 36 0.53 28.31 -16.18
C GLN A 36 0.15 27.93 -14.74
N LEU A 37 1.07 27.33 -13.98
CA LEU A 37 0.87 27.07 -12.55
C LEU A 37 0.56 28.36 -11.78
N GLY A 38 1.27 29.46 -12.07
CA GLY A 38 0.99 30.77 -11.49
C GLY A 38 -0.43 31.27 -11.79
N ARG A 39 -0.90 31.07 -13.03
CA ARG A 39 -2.27 31.42 -13.45
C ARG A 39 -3.33 30.55 -12.80
N LEU A 40 -3.10 29.24 -12.69
CA LEU A 40 -3.99 28.37 -11.94
C LEU A 40 -4.11 28.85 -10.48
N MET A 41 -2.99 29.14 -9.81
CA MET A 41 -3.03 29.64 -8.44
C MET A 41 -3.74 31.00 -8.31
N HIS A 42 -3.66 31.86 -9.33
CA HIS A 42 -4.42 33.11 -9.37
C HIS A 42 -5.93 32.84 -9.28
N TYR A 43 -6.45 31.92 -10.09
CA TYR A 43 -7.87 31.57 -10.06
C TYR A 43 -8.30 30.84 -8.79
N LEU A 44 -7.48 29.91 -8.27
CA LEU A 44 -7.78 29.22 -7.00
C LEU A 44 -7.87 30.19 -5.80
N ARG A 45 -7.18 31.33 -5.88
CA ARG A 45 -7.28 32.43 -4.90
C ARG A 45 -8.47 33.33 -5.12
N GLN A 46 -8.88 33.58 -6.36
CA GLN A 46 -10.01 34.45 -6.68
C GLN A 46 -11.36 33.78 -6.46
N HIS A 47 -11.44 32.48 -6.73
CA HIS A 47 -12.66 31.70 -6.67
C HIS A 47 -12.58 30.63 -5.58
N ARG A 48 -13.73 30.30 -5.00
CA ARG A 48 -13.88 29.16 -4.10
C ARG A 48 -14.38 27.97 -4.91
N CYS A 49 -13.49 27.10 -5.35
CA CYS A 49 -13.85 25.89 -6.08
C CYS A 49 -13.42 24.61 -5.36
N LEU A 50 -14.03 23.49 -5.77
CA LEU A 50 -13.61 22.15 -5.43
C LEU A 50 -13.04 21.50 -6.69
N LEU A 51 -11.75 21.17 -6.65
CA LEU A 51 -11.07 20.42 -7.71
C LEU A 51 -10.89 18.96 -7.23
N ILE A 52 -11.35 18.00 -8.03
CA ILE A 52 -11.18 16.58 -7.75
C ILE A 52 -10.24 16.00 -8.81
N LEU A 53 -9.09 15.50 -8.37
CA LEU A 53 -8.12 14.79 -9.21
C LEU A 53 -8.19 13.31 -8.86
N ASP A 54 -8.81 12.54 -9.73
CA ASP A 54 -9.05 11.12 -9.52
C ASP A 54 -7.87 10.26 -9.99
N ASN A 55 -7.55 9.20 -9.26
CA ASN A 55 -6.57 8.16 -9.64
C ASN A 55 -5.15 8.71 -9.89
N ALA A 56 -4.64 9.51 -8.94
CA ALA A 56 -3.35 10.18 -9.03
C ALA A 56 -2.14 9.22 -9.03
N GLU A 57 -2.28 7.94 -8.71
CA GLU A 57 -1.21 6.95 -8.88
C GLU A 57 -0.84 6.71 -10.35
N SER A 58 -1.73 7.08 -11.29
CA SER A 58 -1.49 6.89 -12.73
C SER A 58 -0.39 7.79 -13.31
N ILE A 59 -0.07 8.90 -12.63
CA ILE A 59 1.08 9.78 -12.95
C ILE A 59 2.36 9.36 -12.20
N LEU A 60 2.29 8.36 -11.30
CA LEU A 60 3.42 7.93 -10.48
C LEU A 60 4.12 6.71 -11.10
N GLY A 61 5.42 6.61 -10.86
CA GLY A 61 6.30 5.57 -11.38
C GLY A 61 5.96 4.16 -10.88
N THR A 62 6.39 3.15 -11.63
CA THR A 62 6.18 1.74 -11.33
C THR A 62 7.52 1.02 -11.16
N GLY A 63 7.63 0.10 -10.21
CA GLY A 63 8.86 -0.66 -9.97
C GLY A 63 9.89 0.10 -9.13
N GLU A 64 9.49 1.22 -8.52
CA GLU A 64 10.33 2.08 -7.70
C GLU A 64 9.62 2.42 -6.39
N GLN A 65 10.31 3.10 -5.48
CA GLN A 65 9.70 3.60 -4.24
C GLN A 65 8.52 4.54 -4.54
N ALA A 66 7.51 4.49 -3.68
CA ALA A 66 6.26 5.23 -3.77
C ALA A 66 6.45 6.76 -3.83
N GLY A 67 5.62 7.38 -4.66
CA GLY A 67 5.47 8.81 -4.86
C GLY A 67 6.51 9.43 -5.78
N HIS A 68 7.29 8.63 -6.52
CA HIS A 68 8.15 9.13 -7.60
C HIS A 68 7.36 9.29 -8.89
N TYR A 69 7.85 10.19 -9.76
CA TYR A 69 7.28 10.44 -11.07
C TYR A 69 8.21 9.87 -12.15
N PRO A 70 7.67 9.25 -13.20
CA PRO A 70 8.47 8.93 -14.38
C PRO A 70 8.89 10.21 -15.11
N ILE A 71 9.90 10.09 -15.97
CA ILE A 71 10.41 11.21 -16.78
C ILE A 71 9.26 11.84 -17.58
N GLY A 72 9.11 13.16 -17.47
CA GLY A 72 8.08 13.96 -18.13
C GLY A 72 6.81 14.20 -17.30
N TYR A 73 6.73 13.67 -16.07
CA TYR A 73 5.60 13.84 -15.15
C TYR A 73 5.96 14.56 -13.85
N GLU A 74 7.20 14.99 -13.68
CA GLU A 74 7.73 15.60 -12.46
C GLU A 74 7.00 16.89 -12.07
N PHE A 75 6.51 17.63 -13.06
CA PHE A 75 5.76 18.88 -12.86
C PHE A 75 4.41 18.69 -12.16
N TYR A 76 3.87 17.47 -12.08
CA TYR A 76 2.73 17.20 -11.18
C TYR A 76 3.12 17.37 -9.71
N GLY A 77 4.37 17.03 -9.36
CA GLY A 77 4.92 17.34 -8.04
C GLY A 77 4.91 18.84 -7.78
N ASP A 78 5.33 19.66 -8.74
CA ASP A 78 5.30 21.12 -8.59
C ASP A 78 3.88 21.67 -8.44
N LEU A 79 2.90 21.09 -9.14
CA LEU A 79 1.48 21.41 -8.96
C LEU A 79 1.02 21.14 -7.53
N PHE A 80 1.24 19.92 -7.03
CA PHE A 80 0.80 19.53 -5.68
C PHE A 80 1.53 20.33 -4.60
N ARG A 81 2.82 20.61 -4.79
CA ARG A 81 3.60 21.47 -3.89
C ARG A 81 3.01 22.88 -3.82
N ARG A 82 2.75 23.52 -4.97
CA ARG A 82 2.18 24.88 -5.01
C ARG A 82 0.79 24.96 -4.41
N ILE A 83 -0.06 23.96 -4.67
CA ILE A 83 -1.39 23.88 -4.04
C ILE A 83 -1.25 23.78 -2.52
N GLY A 84 -0.39 22.90 -2.02
CA GLY A 84 -0.24 22.67 -0.58
C GLY A 84 0.47 23.79 0.19
N GLU A 85 1.38 24.53 -0.45
CA GLU A 85 2.17 25.58 0.20
C GLU A 85 1.54 26.97 0.15
N THR A 86 0.62 27.21 -0.81
CA THR A 86 0.07 28.55 -1.01
C THR A 86 -1.31 28.70 -0.38
N VAL A 87 -1.54 29.87 0.23
CA VAL A 87 -2.87 30.21 0.74
C VAL A 87 -3.81 30.51 -0.43
N HIS A 88 -4.91 29.76 -0.49
CA HIS A 88 -6.02 29.95 -1.41
C HIS A 88 -7.35 29.56 -0.75
N GLN A 89 -8.48 29.99 -1.32
CA GLN A 89 -9.81 29.71 -0.75
C GLN A 89 -10.47 28.46 -1.34
N SER A 90 -9.82 27.81 -2.31
CA SER A 90 -10.27 26.58 -2.96
C SER A 90 -9.87 25.31 -2.19
N CYS A 91 -10.50 24.19 -2.53
CA CYS A 91 -10.17 22.87 -2.02
C CYS A 91 -9.78 21.94 -3.18
N VAL A 92 -8.72 21.16 -2.99
CA VAL A 92 -8.30 20.13 -3.94
C VAL A 92 -8.34 18.78 -3.24
N VAL A 93 -9.07 17.84 -3.83
CA VAL A 93 -9.18 16.45 -3.36
C VAL A 93 -8.46 15.57 -4.36
N LEU A 94 -7.50 14.79 -3.86
CA LEU A 94 -6.80 13.78 -4.63
C LEU A 94 -7.27 12.40 -4.17
N THR A 95 -7.67 11.55 -5.09
CA THR A 95 -7.81 10.11 -4.80
C THR A 95 -6.56 9.42 -5.35
N SER A 96 -6.01 8.48 -4.58
CA SER A 96 -4.84 7.72 -5.02
C SER A 96 -4.69 6.43 -4.23
N ARG A 97 -4.20 5.38 -4.90
CA ARG A 97 -3.66 4.18 -4.24
C ARG A 97 -2.23 4.37 -3.73
N GLU A 98 -1.57 5.44 -4.12
CA GLU A 98 -0.18 5.70 -3.75
C GLU A 98 -0.01 7.17 -3.36
N LYS A 99 0.41 7.45 -2.13
CA LYS A 99 0.55 8.83 -1.65
C LYS A 99 1.73 9.52 -2.37
N PRO A 100 1.51 10.62 -3.12
CA PRO A 100 2.59 11.40 -3.72
C PRO A 100 3.54 11.97 -2.66
N ARG A 101 4.81 12.16 -3.02
CA ARG A 101 5.85 12.62 -2.08
C ARG A 101 5.56 14.01 -1.51
N GLU A 102 5.01 14.90 -2.32
CA GLU A 102 4.66 16.26 -1.90
C GLU A 102 3.54 16.26 -0.87
N VAL A 103 2.51 15.42 -1.06
CA VAL A 103 1.42 15.25 -0.10
C VAL A 103 1.97 14.72 1.23
N ALA A 104 2.86 13.73 1.18
CA ALA A 104 3.51 13.18 2.38
C ALA A 104 4.39 14.22 3.11
N ALA A 105 5.07 15.10 2.37
CA ALA A 105 5.94 16.13 2.94
C ALA A 105 5.18 17.30 3.55
N LEU A 106 4.00 17.65 3.01
CA LEU A 106 3.20 18.82 3.41
C LEU A 106 2.11 18.50 4.44
N GLU A 107 1.90 17.22 4.75
CA GLU A 107 0.88 16.72 5.67
C GLU A 107 0.98 17.36 7.08
N GLY A 108 -0.17 17.81 7.60
CA GLY A 108 -0.30 18.38 8.95
C GLY A 108 -0.66 19.87 8.98
N SER A 109 -0.42 20.60 7.88
CA SER A 109 -0.80 22.00 7.73
C SER A 109 -2.19 22.14 7.08
N ALA A 110 -2.27 22.72 5.89
CA ALA A 110 -3.46 22.73 5.04
C ALA A 110 -3.69 21.38 4.33
N VAL A 111 -2.64 20.57 4.18
CA VAL A 111 -2.70 19.25 3.53
C VAL A 111 -3.01 18.17 4.55
N ARG A 112 -4.00 17.33 4.23
CA ARG A 112 -4.43 16.19 5.07
C ARG A 112 -4.60 14.96 4.19
N SER A 113 -4.28 13.78 4.71
CA SER A 113 -4.63 12.51 4.08
C SER A 113 -5.72 11.81 4.87
N PHE A 114 -6.60 11.12 4.17
CA PHE A 114 -7.58 10.23 4.77
C PHE A 114 -7.39 8.82 4.19
N LYS A 115 -6.94 7.88 5.02
CA LYS A 115 -6.80 6.48 4.61
C LYS A 115 -8.16 5.81 4.73
N LEU A 116 -8.67 5.31 3.61
CA LEU A 116 -9.92 4.54 3.59
C LEU A 116 -9.69 3.16 4.21
N ALA A 117 -10.54 2.80 5.17
CA ALA A 117 -10.63 1.45 5.70
C ALA A 117 -11.68 0.65 4.92
N GLY A 118 -11.62 -0.69 5.03
CA GLY A 118 -12.71 -1.54 4.58
C GLY A 118 -13.96 -1.36 5.44
N PHE A 119 -15.08 -1.86 4.93
CA PHE A 119 -16.35 -1.87 5.63
C PHE A 119 -16.31 -2.69 6.92
N ASP A 120 -17.05 -2.23 7.91
CA ASP A 120 -17.34 -3.05 9.08
C ASP A 120 -18.32 -4.19 8.75
N GLN A 121 -18.59 -5.03 9.75
CA GLN A 121 -19.50 -6.18 9.61
C GLN A 121 -20.92 -5.78 9.18
N LEU A 122 -21.44 -4.64 9.64
CA LEU A 122 -22.79 -4.19 9.33
C LEU A 122 -22.84 -3.63 7.90
N GLU A 123 -21.90 -2.75 7.55
CA GLU A 123 -21.78 -2.17 6.22
C GLU A 123 -21.57 -3.24 5.14
N ALA A 124 -20.71 -4.23 5.39
CA ALA A 124 -20.48 -5.34 4.48
C ALA A 124 -21.71 -6.25 4.34
N LYS A 125 -22.45 -6.49 5.44
CA LYS A 125 -23.75 -7.18 5.39
C LYS A 125 -24.74 -6.44 4.51
N GLU A 126 -24.90 -5.13 4.68
CA GLU A 126 -25.79 -4.33 3.82
C GLU A 126 -25.38 -4.40 2.34
N LEU A 127 -24.08 -4.33 2.04
CA LEU A 127 -23.58 -4.46 0.68
C LEU A 127 -23.99 -5.79 0.03
N LEU A 128 -23.80 -6.87 0.78
CA LEU A 128 -23.98 -8.24 0.32
C LEU A 128 -25.45 -8.68 0.33
N LYS A 129 -26.37 -8.01 1.03
CA LYS A 129 -27.82 -8.32 0.95
C LYS A 129 -28.39 -8.30 -0.46
N THR A 130 -27.80 -7.47 -1.33
CA THR A 130 -28.21 -7.39 -2.74
C THR A 130 -27.81 -8.64 -3.54
N LYS A 131 -26.94 -9.48 -2.99
CA LYS A 131 -26.49 -10.74 -3.54
C LYS A 131 -27.22 -11.86 -2.81
N ALA A 132 -27.85 -12.77 -3.54
CA ALA A 132 -28.66 -13.85 -2.98
C ALA A 132 -27.78 -14.96 -2.37
N LEU A 133 -27.00 -14.61 -1.35
CA LEU A 133 -26.09 -15.51 -0.66
C LEU A 133 -26.78 -16.25 0.49
N SER A 134 -26.45 -17.53 0.63
CA SER A 134 -26.83 -18.39 1.74
C SER A 134 -25.61 -18.64 2.62
N ALA A 135 -25.66 -18.18 3.86
CA ALA A 135 -24.58 -18.37 4.83
C ALA A 135 -25.15 -18.32 6.26
N ASP A 136 -24.55 -19.07 7.16
CA ASP A 136 -24.68 -18.81 8.60
C ASP A 136 -23.85 -17.58 9.01
N ALA A 137 -24.00 -17.15 10.26
CA ALA A 137 -23.35 -15.95 10.77
C ALA A 137 -21.81 -16.03 10.75
N ASP A 138 -21.24 -17.21 11.04
CA ASP A 138 -19.80 -17.40 11.14
C ASP A 138 -19.17 -17.42 9.74
N SER A 139 -19.78 -18.13 8.79
CA SER A 139 -19.35 -18.14 7.38
C SER A 139 -19.37 -16.72 6.79
N PHE A 140 -20.39 -15.93 7.12
CA PHE A 140 -20.48 -14.56 6.63
C PHE A 140 -19.40 -13.65 7.24
N GLU A 141 -19.12 -13.80 8.53
CA GLU A 141 -18.05 -13.07 9.20
C GLU A 141 -16.68 -13.44 8.63
N GLN A 142 -16.42 -14.73 8.39
CA GLN A 142 -15.19 -15.22 7.76
C GLN A 142 -14.99 -14.64 6.36
N LEU A 143 -16.04 -14.58 5.54
CA LEU A 143 -15.98 -13.96 4.21
C LEU A 143 -15.60 -12.48 4.30
N ILE A 144 -16.17 -11.73 5.24
CA ILE A 144 -15.84 -10.31 5.44
C ILE A 144 -14.40 -10.13 5.91
N GLN A 145 -13.95 -10.96 6.86
CA GLN A 145 -12.59 -10.93 7.39
C GLN A 145 -11.55 -11.27 6.30
N MET A 146 -11.83 -12.28 5.47
CA MET A 146 -10.96 -12.70 4.35
C MET A 146 -10.64 -11.54 3.41
N TYR A 147 -11.61 -10.68 3.13
CA TYR A 147 -11.43 -9.50 2.26
C TYR A 147 -11.22 -8.20 3.03
N ALA A 148 -11.03 -8.26 4.36
CA ALA A 148 -10.89 -7.10 5.25
C ALA A 148 -11.93 -5.99 4.99
N GLY A 149 -13.18 -6.39 4.68
CA GLY A 149 -14.26 -5.44 4.37
C GLY A 149 -14.12 -4.70 3.03
N ASN A 150 -13.20 -5.08 2.14
CA ASN A 150 -13.01 -4.41 0.85
C ASN A 150 -14.28 -4.52 -0.02
N PRO A 151 -14.97 -3.41 -0.34
CA PRO A 151 -16.27 -3.49 -1.02
C PRO A 151 -16.21 -4.07 -2.44
N LEU A 152 -15.10 -3.85 -3.15
CA LEU A 152 -14.94 -4.36 -4.52
C LEU A 152 -14.66 -5.87 -4.49
N ALA A 153 -13.73 -6.31 -3.65
CA ALA A 153 -13.41 -7.73 -3.51
C ALA A 153 -14.63 -8.54 -3.03
N LEU A 154 -15.39 -8.01 -2.06
CA LEU A 154 -16.64 -8.63 -1.59
C LEU A 154 -17.68 -8.76 -2.71
N LYS A 155 -17.82 -7.76 -3.60
CA LYS A 155 -18.73 -7.85 -4.75
C LYS A 155 -18.30 -8.89 -5.77
N ILE A 156 -17.00 -8.98 -6.05
CA ILE A 156 -16.45 -9.99 -6.96
C ILE A 156 -16.71 -11.38 -6.38
N ALA A 157 -16.29 -11.61 -5.14
CA ALA A 157 -16.51 -12.89 -4.45
C ALA A 157 -17.98 -13.27 -4.37
N ALA A 158 -18.87 -12.36 -3.99
CA ALA A 158 -20.30 -12.63 -3.93
C ALA A 158 -20.90 -13.03 -5.29
N THR A 159 -20.40 -12.47 -6.38
CA THR A 159 -20.85 -12.82 -7.73
C THR A 159 -20.37 -14.23 -8.09
N THR A 160 -19.10 -14.56 -7.81
CA THR A 160 -18.55 -15.91 -8.00
C THR A 160 -19.26 -16.96 -7.14
N ILE A 161 -19.57 -16.64 -5.87
CA ILE A 161 -20.32 -17.53 -4.97
C ILE A 161 -21.70 -17.82 -5.55
N GLN A 162 -22.39 -16.78 -6.04
CA GLN A 162 -23.70 -16.95 -6.66
C GLN A 162 -23.64 -17.83 -7.92
N GLU A 163 -22.65 -17.62 -8.78
CA GLU A 163 -22.57 -18.26 -10.09
C GLU A 163 -22.01 -19.68 -10.05
N LEU A 164 -21.05 -19.97 -9.17
CA LEU A 164 -20.33 -21.25 -9.14
C LEU A 164 -20.72 -22.16 -7.96
N PHE A 165 -21.29 -21.59 -6.90
CA PHE A 165 -21.62 -22.30 -5.66
C PHE A 165 -23.10 -22.17 -5.30
N ASP A 166 -23.95 -21.77 -6.24
CA ASP A 166 -25.40 -21.57 -6.06
C ASP A 166 -25.76 -20.66 -4.86
N GLY A 167 -24.87 -19.72 -4.54
CA GLY A 167 -25.01 -18.79 -3.41
C GLY A 167 -24.51 -19.33 -2.07
N ASP A 168 -24.03 -20.57 -1.98
CA ASP A 168 -23.52 -21.16 -0.73
C ASP A 168 -22.11 -20.63 -0.39
N VAL A 169 -22.05 -19.78 0.64
CA VAL A 169 -20.79 -19.17 1.09
C VAL A 169 -19.87 -20.19 1.74
N TRP A 170 -20.42 -21.19 2.43
CA TRP A 170 -19.60 -22.17 3.13
C TRP A 170 -18.89 -23.11 2.17
N GLU A 171 -19.56 -23.56 1.10
CA GLU A 171 -18.92 -24.36 0.04
C GLU A 171 -17.81 -23.60 -0.69
N PHE A 172 -17.96 -22.29 -0.86
CA PHE A 172 -16.90 -21.43 -1.36
C PHE A 172 -15.72 -21.35 -0.39
N LEU A 173 -15.97 -21.06 0.90
CA LEU A 173 -14.91 -20.91 1.91
C LEU A 173 -14.08 -22.19 2.07
N LYS A 174 -14.67 -23.37 1.89
CA LYS A 174 -13.94 -24.65 1.88
C LYS A 174 -12.87 -24.78 0.82
N GLN A 175 -13.01 -24.10 -0.32
CA GLN A 175 -12.01 -24.16 -1.38
C GLN A 175 -10.69 -23.53 -0.94
N GLY A 176 -10.73 -22.63 0.05
CA GLY A 176 -9.54 -21.95 0.57
C GLY A 176 -8.92 -20.95 -0.41
N THR A 177 -9.64 -20.57 -1.48
CA THR A 177 -9.12 -19.66 -2.51
C THR A 177 -9.75 -18.28 -2.37
N ALA A 178 -8.98 -17.33 -1.82
CA ALA A 178 -9.40 -15.93 -1.69
C ALA A 178 -9.08 -15.08 -2.93
N VAL A 179 -8.24 -15.57 -3.83
CA VAL A 179 -7.66 -14.79 -4.92
C VAL A 179 -7.93 -15.48 -6.25
N PHE A 180 -8.74 -14.83 -7.10
CA PHE A 180 -9.12 -15.35 -8.41
C PHE A 180 -9.63 -14.22 -9.31
N GLY A 181 -9.59 -14.44 -10.64
CA GLY A 181 -10.14 -13.52 -11.64
C GLY A 181 -9.72 -12.07 -11.42
N ASP A 182 -10.69 -11.17 -11.43
CA ASP A 182 -10.49 -9.73 -11.26
C ASP A 182 -9.74 -9.34 -9.96
N ILE A 183 -9.83 -10.14 -8.88
CA ILE A 183 -9.07 -9.88 -7.64
C ILE A 183 -7.58 -10.07 -7.89
N SER A 184 -7.22 -11.13 -8.63
CA SER A 184 -5.83 -11.41 -8.99
C SER A 184 -5.27 -10.30 -9.88
N ASP A 185 -6.02 -9.88 -10.92
CA ASP A 185 -5.62 -8.81 -11.82
C ASP A 185 -5.37 -7.48 -11.09
N LEU A 186 -6.22 -7.15 -10.11
CA LEU A 186 -6.08 -5.94 -9.31
C LEU A 186 -4.83 -5.99 -8.43
N LEU A 187 -4.55 -7.14 -7.80
CA LEU A 187 -3.38 -7.33 -6.96
C LEU A 187 -2.08 -7.36 -7.77
N ASP A 188 -2.09 -7.98 -8.96
CA ASP A 188 -0.98 -7.93 -9.93
C ASP A 188 -0.61 -6.50 -10.29
N GLN A 189 -1.60 -5.67 -10.63
CA GLN A 189 -1.36 -4.26 -10.91
C GLN A 189 -0.73 -3.51 -9.74
N GLN A 190 -1.08 -3.84 -8.49
CA GLN A 190 -0.48 -3.18 -7.32
C GLN A 190 0.92 -3.73 -7.01
N PHE A 191 1.11 -5.04 -7.17
CA PHE A 191 2.37 -5.72 -6.91
C PHE A 191 3.45 -5.33 -7.92
N ASP A 192 3.10 -5.18 -9.20
CA ASP A 192 4.03 -4.78 -10.25
C ASP A 192 4.57 -3.36 -10.07
N ARG A 193 3.86 -2.51 -9.32
CA ARG A 193 4.34 -1.18 -8.97
C ARG A 193 5.44 -1.21 -7.91
N LEU A 194 5.64 -2.31 -7.20
CA LEU A 194 6.63 -2.41 -6.12
C LEU A 194 8.04 -2.58 -6.69
N SER A 195 9.03 -1.96 -6.03
CA SER A 195 10.44 -2.26 -6.26
C SER A 195 10.79 -3.67 -5.79
N ASP A 196 11.92 -4.20 -6.26
CA ASP A 196 12.35 -5.57 -5.93
C ASP A 196 12.52 -5.80 -4.42
N LEU A 197 13.06 -4.80 -3.70
CA LEU A 197 13.19 -4.87 -2.25
C LEU A 197 11.82 -4.86 -1.55
N GLU A 198 10.88 -4.05 -2.03
CA GLU A 198 9.52 -4.05 -1.49
C GLU A 198 8.82 -5.39 -1.73
N LYS A 199 9.00 -6.00 -2.91
CA LYS A 199 8.50 -7.37 -3.20
C LYS A 199 9.10 -8.41 -2.26
N GLN A 200 10.41 -8.35 -1.99
CA GLN A 200 11.06 -9.23 -1.02
C GLN A 200 10.48 -9.08 0.39
N ILE A 201 10.28 -7.84 0.85
CA ILE A 201 9.62 -7.57 2.14
C ILE A 201 8.20 -8.14 2.14
N MET A 202 7.44 -7.97 1.06
CA MET A 202 6.09 -8.52 0.96
C MET A 202 6.08 -10.05 1.11
N TYR A 203 7.01 -10.77 0.46
CA TYR A 203 7.13 -12.22 0.66
C TYR A 203 7.45 -12.59 2.11
N TRP A 204 8.35 -11.86 2.76
CA TRP A 204 8.66 -12.11 4.18
C TRP A 204 7.45 -11.88 5.09
N LEU A 205 6.69 -10.80 4.88
CA LEU A 205 5.47 -10.54 5.64
C LEU A 205 4.38 -11.59 5.42
N ALA A 206 4.35 -12.25 4.26
CA ALA A 206 3.40 -13.34 4.01
C ALA A 206 3.80 -14.64 4.73
N ILE A 207 5.11 -14.86 4.93
CA ILE A 207 5.63 -16.01 5.67
C ILE A 207 5.45 -15.79 7.18
N ASP A 208 5.82 -14.61 7.68
CA ASP A 208 5.60 -14.22 9.08
C ASP A 208 4.20 -13.62 9.25
N ARG A 209 3.19 -14.49 9.25
CA ARG A 209 1.76 -14.13 9.28
C ARG A 209 1.37 -13.22 10.45
N GLU A 210 2.10 -13.25 11.56
CA GLU A 210 1.84 -12.41 12.74
C GLU A 210 2.40 -10.98 12.59
N GLY A 211 3.10 -10.71 11.50
CA GLY A 211 3.72 -9.44 11.19
C GLY A 211 5.09 -9.27 11.82
N ALA A 212 5.98 -8.67 11.03
CA ALA A 212 7.39 -8.49 11.35
C ALA A 212 7.71 -7.04 11.74
N SER A 213 8.63 -6.87 12.69
CA SER A 213 9.24 -5.57 12.99
C SER A 213 10.40 -5.28 12.05
N LEU A 214 10.95 -4.06 12.13
CA LEU A 214 12.12 -3.70 11.34
C LEU A 214 13.36 -4.55 11.70
N SER A 215 13.53 -4.91 12.98
CA SER A 215 14.63 -5.78 13.40
C SER A 215 14.48 -7.18 12.83
N ASP A 216 13.27 -7.74 12.89
CA ASP A 216 13.00 -9.09 12.38
C ASP A 216 13.32 -9.16 10.87
N LEU A 217 12.81 -8.19 10.10
CA LEU A 217 13.12 -8.10 8.67
C LEU A 217 14.62 -7.91 8.38
N ALA A 218 15.35 -7.18 9.22
CA ALA A 218 16.78 -6.95 9.03
C ALA A 218 17.63 -8.21 9.28
N GLU A 219 17.19 -9.08 10.19
CA GLU A 219 17.85 -10.35 10.52
C GLU A 219 17.55 -11.43 9.47
N ASP A 220 16.33 -11.43 8.95
CA ASP A 220 15.82 -12.50 8.09
C ASP A 220 16.06 -12.26 6.58
N LEU A 221 16.12 -11.01 6.11
CA LEU A 221 16.31 -10.70 4.69
C LEU A 221 17.68 -11.18 4.16
N VAL A 222 17.64 -11.99 3.09
CA VAL A 222 18.82 -12.49 2.38
C VAL A 222 18.78 -12.05 0.91
N PRO A 223 19.83 -11.39 0.39
CA PRO A 223 21.04 -10.94 1.09
C PRO A 223 20.74 -9.82 2.09
N SER A 224 21.64 -9.66 3.07
CA SER A 224 21.51 -8.61 4.08
C SER A 224 21.38 -7.23 3.41
N VAL A 225 20.33 -6.51 3.79
CA VAL A 225 20.00 -5.19 3.26
C VAL A 225 20.48 -4.12 4.24
N PRO A 226 21.21 -3.08 3.77
CA PRO A 226 21.60 -1.97 4.64
C PRO A 226 20.37 -1.31 5.30
N PRO A 227 20.41 -0.99 6.61
CA PRO A 227 19.24 -0.49 7.35
C PRO A 227 18.54 0.71 6.70
N ARG A 228 19.31 1.59 6.05
CA ARG A 228 18.78 2.73 5.29
C ARG A 228 17.79 2.28 4.22
N TYR A 229 18.14 1.32 3.38
CA TYR A 229 17.28 0.87 2.27
C TYR A 229 16.04 0.14 2.80
N LEU A 230 16.17 -0.60 3.90
CA LEU A 230 15.03 -1.25 4.54
C LEU A 230 14.03 -0.22 5.10
N ILE A 231 14.53 0.83 5.79
CA ILE A 231 13.69 1.94 6.28
C ILE A 231 12.99 2.64 5.12
N GLU A 232 13.70 2.95 4.05
CA GLU A 232 13.13 3.63 2.88
C GLU A 232 12.07 2.75 2.18
N ALA A 233 12.30 1.44 2.06
CA ALA A 233 11.34 0.49 1.47
C ALA A 233 10.08 0.32 2.33
N LEU A 234 10.21 0.20 3.66
CA LEU A 234 9.06 0.16 4.57
C LEU A 234 8.28 1.49 4.57
N ALA A 235 8.99 2.63 4.58
CA ALA A 235 8.36 3.94 4.47
C ALA A 235 7.62 4.10 3.13
N SER A 236 8.13 3.49 2.06
CA SER A 236 7.48 3.45 0.76
C SER A 236 6.24 2.55 0.75
N LEU A 237 6.33 1.33 1.28
CA LEU A 237 5.21 0.39 1.41
C LEU A 237 4.04 0.98 2.22
N THR A 238 4.33 1.70 3.30
CA THR A 238 3.29 2.36 4.11
C THR A 238 2.56 3.51 3.39
N ARG A 239 3.05 3.98 2.24
CA ARG A 239 2.36 4.94 1.36
C ARG A 239 1.41 4.27 0.36
N ARG A 240 1.32 2.93 0.40
CA ARG A 240 0.46 2.08 -0.42
C ARG A 240 -0.54 1.33 0.47
N PRO A 241 -1.67 0.84 -0.07
CA PRO A 241 -2.69 0.13 0.71
C PRO A 241 -2.33 -1.34 1.03
N LEU A 242 -1.21 -1.86 0.51
CA LEU A 242 -0.86 -3.29 0.64
C LEU A 242 -0.32 -3.70 2.02
N VAL A 243 0.17 -2.75 2.81
CA VAL A 243 0.77 -3.01 4.13
C VAL A 243 -0.01 -2.29 5.22
N GLU A 244 -0.22 -3.00 6.31
CA GLU A 244 -0.77 -2.50 7.55
C GLU A 244 0.32 -2.33 8.59
N LYS A 245 0.21 -1.29 9.41
CA LYS A 245 1.14 -1.00 10.49
C LYS A 245 0.40 -1.05 11.81
N GLN A 246 0.85 -1.93 12.70
CA GLN A 246 0.30 -2.09 14.05
C GLN A 246 1.43 -1.83 15.05
N GLY A 247 1.50 -0.58 15.54
CA GLY A 247 2.61 -0.14 16.39
C GLY A 247 3.96 -0.21 15.65
N ALA A 248 4.84 -1.10 16.10
CA ALA A 248 6.17 -1.33 15.52
C ALA A 248 6.21 -2.48 14.49
N LYS A 249 5.10 -3.21 14.32
CA LYS A 249 5.00 -4.34 13.39
C LYS A 249 4.31 -3.94 12.09
N PHE A 250 4.70 -4.61 11.02
CA PHE A 250 4.12 -4.52 9.69
C PHE A 250 3.48 -5.85 9.33
N THR A 251 2.31 -5.81 8.70
CA THR A 251 1.59 -7.01 8.24
C THR A 251 0.82 -6.69 6.96
N GLN A 252 0.11 -7.67 6.41
CA GLN A 252 -0.68 -7.57 5.19
C GLN A 252 -2.15 -7.86 5.49
N GLN A 253 -3.03 -7.36 4.62
CA GLN A 253 -4.43 -7.80 4.64
C GLN A 253 -4.52 -9.27 4.24
N PRO A 254 -5.49 -10.05 4.76
CA PRO A 254 -5.56 -11.49 4.50
C PRO A 254 -5.55 -11.84 3.02
N VAL A 255 -6.38 -11.19 2.19
CA VAL A 255 -6.38 -11.42 0.73
C VAL A 255 -5.05 -11.08 0.05
N VAL A 256 -4.30 -10.08 0.54
CA VAL A 256 -2.97 -9.75 0.02
C VAL A 256 -1.97 -10.83 0.42
N MET A 257 -2.05 -11.32 1.66
CA MET A 257 -1.19 -12.39 2.18
C MET A 257 -1.36 -13.69 1.39
N GLU A 258 -2.60 -14.08 1.10
CA GLU A 258 -2.90 -15.25 0.26
C GLU A 258 -2.32 -15.06 -1.15
N TYR A 259 -2.54 -13.90 -1.78
CA TYR A 259 -1.98 -13.60 -3.10
C TYR A 259 -0.44 -13.70 -3.14
N ILE A 260 0.24 -13.14 -2.14
CA ILE A 260 1.70 -13.20 -2.06
C ILE A 260 2.18 -14.63 -1.82
N THR A 261 1.45 -15.41 -1.03
CA THR A 261 1.75 -16.83 -0.77
C THR A 261 1.61 -17.67 -2.04
N ASP A 262 0.54 -17.46 -2.80
CA ASP A 262 0.32 -18.15 -4.08
C ASP A 262 1.47 -17.87 -5.06
N ARG A 263 1.87 -16.59 -5.21
CA ARG A 263 3.01 -16.21 -6.05
C ARG A 263 4.33 -16.84 -5.59
N LEU A 264 4.56 -16.92 -4.28
CA LEU A 264 5.75 -17.56 -3.72
C LEU A 264 5.78 -19.06 -4.08
N ILE A 265 4.65 -19.75 -3.96
CA ILE A 265 4.51 -21.18 -4.31
C ILE A 265 4.74 -21.38 -5.80
N GLU A 266 4.13 -20.56 -6.66
CA GLU A 266 4.31 -20.63 -8.12
C GLU A 266 5.77 -20.43 -8.52
N GLN A 267 6.44 -19.43 -7.93
CA GLN A 267 7.84 -19.16 -8.19
C GLN A 267 8.72 -20.33 -7.75
N ALA A 268 8.52 -20.86 -6.55
CA ALA A 268 9.26 -22.03 -6.06
C ALA A 268 9.06 -23.25 -6.98
N HIS A 269 7.82 -23.50 -7.42
CA HIS A 269 7.51 -24.58 -8.36
C HIS A 269 8.23 -24.42 -9.70
N ALA A 270 8.30 -23.20 -10.23
CA ALA A 270 9.01 -22.91 -11.47
C ALA A 270 10.52 -23.15 -11.33
N GLU A 271 11.13 -22.65 -10.26
CA GLU A 271 12.57 -22.82 -9.99
C GLU A 271 12.96 -24.30 -9.85
N ILE A 272 12.15 -25.08 -9.12
CA ILE A 272 12.36 -26.53 -8.95
C ILE A 272 12.26 -27.25 -10.30
N LYS A 273 11.28 -26.91 -11.14
CA LYS A 273 11.10 -27.55 -12.47
C LYS A 273 12.24 -27.22 -13.44
N HIS A 274 12.79 -26.02 -13.37
CA HIS A 274 13.82 -25.57 -14.31
C HIS A 274 15.26 -25.81 -13.84
N ALA A 275 15.47 -26.42 -12.66
CA ALA A 275 16.78 -26.66 -12.05
C ALA A 275 17.68 -25.40 -11.98
N SER A 276 17.07 -24.22 -12.06
CA SER A 276 17.71 -22.92 -11.98
C SER A 276 17.56 -22.43 -10.55
N LEU A 277 18.49 -22.82 -9.68
CA LEU A 277 18.63 -22.18 -8.38
C LEU A 277 19.28 -20.81 -8.60
N HIS A 278 18.49 -19.80 -8.98
CA HIS A 278 18.95 -18.43 -8.89
C HIS A 278 19.00 -18.06 -7.40
N PRO A 279 20.14 -17.62 -6.85
CA PRO A 279 20.27 -17.29 -5.44
C PRO A 279 19.74 -15.88 -5.18
N LEU A 280 18.44 -15.69 -5.36
CA LEU A 280 17.62 -14.67 -4.72
C LEU A 280 16.23 -15.26 -4.55
N SER A 281 15.54 -14.94 -3.45
CA SER A 281 14.07 -15.06 -3.28
C SER A 281 13.43 -16.40 -2.88
N LEU A 282 14.07 -17.21 -2.02
CA LEU A 282 13.31 -18.06 -1.09
C LEU A 282 13.80 -17.81 0.34
N PRO A 283 12.97 -17.20 1.21
CA PRO A 283 13.18 -17.14 2.66
C PRO A 283 13.45 -18.52 3.31
N LEU A 284 13.09 -19.59 2.61
CA LEU A 284 12.96 -20.96 3.12
C LEU A 284 14.28 -21.77 3.19
N LEU A 285 15.44 -21.19 2.87
CA LEU A 285 16.72 -21.93 2.82
C LEU A 285 17.84 -21.39 3.73
N SER A 286 17.48 -20.69 4.81
CA SER A 286 18.40 -20.51 5.94
C SER A 286 18.21 -21.68 6.92
N PRO A 287 19.24 -22.48 7.25
CA PRO A 287 19.13 -23.41 8.37
C PRO A 287 18.82 -22.62 9.64
N PRO A 288 17.95 -23.11 10.55
CA PRO A 288 17.67 -22.41 11.80
C PRO A 288 19.00 -22.18 12.52
N CYS A 289 19.30 -20.91 12.79
CA CYS A 289 20.39 -20.53 13.67
C CYS A 289 20.21 -21.29 14.98
N PRO A 290 21.19 -22.07 15.48
CA PRO A 290 21.01 -22.82 16.70
C PRO A 290 20.75 -21.82 17.83
N SER A 291 19.51 -21.84 18.32
CA SER A 291 19.06 -21.07 19.48
C SER A 291 20.09 -21.21 20.59
N SER A 292 20.57 -20.08 21.08
CA SER A 292 21.44 -19.95 22.24
C SER A 292 20.88 -20.76 23.41
N THR A 293 21.36 -21.99 23.58
CA THR A 293 21.13 -22.76 24.81
C THR A 293 21.60 -21.90 25.99
N PRO A 294 20.79 -21.71 27.04
CA PRO A 294 21.23 -21.00 28.21
C PRO A 294 22.31 -21.84 28.88
N MET A 295 23.55 -21.36 28.84
CA MET A 295 24.65 -21.92 29.61
C MET A 295 24.28 -21.83 31.10
N LEU A 296 24.01 -22.99 31.70
CA LEU A 296 23.99 -23.16 33.15
C LEU A 296 25.36 -22.73 33.69
N SER A 297 25.47 -21.50 34.19
CA SER A 297 26.59 -21.09 35.01
C SER A 297 26.36 -21.57 36.44
N SER A 298 27.11 -22.61 36.80
CA SER A 298 27.27 -23.11 38.16
C SER A 298 27.72 -21.99 39.11
N ARG A 299 26.96 -21.82 40.20
CA ARG A 299 27.29 -21.05 41.40
C ARG A 299 28.74 -21.27 41.83
N GLN A 300 29.40 -20.20 42.28
CA GLN A 300 29.94 -20.12 43.65
C GLN A 300 30.12 -18.66 44.10
N PRO A 301 30.05 -18.39 45.43
CA PRO A 301 29.67 -17.09 45.97
C PRO A 301 30.88 -16.29 46.46
N SER A 302 30.81 -14.96 46.42
CA SER A 302 31.61 -14.16 47.35
C SER A 302 30.98 -12.80 47.68
N LYS A 303 30.75 -12.66 48.99
CA LYS A 303 30.95 -11.47 49.83
C LYS A 303 30.03 -10.27 49.61
N THR A 304 28.92 -10.34 50.35
CA THR A 304 28.16 -9.23 50.90
C THR A 304 29.06 -8.32 51.74
N THR A 305 29.25 -7.06 51.32
CA THR A 305 29.63 -5.95 52.19
C THR A 305 28.93 -4.69 51.67
N PHE A 306 27.90 -4.21 52.36
CA PHE A 306 27.50 -2.81 52.32
C PHE A 306 27.00 -2.39 53.70
N GLU A 307 27.88 -1.66 54.38
CA GLU A 307 27.57 -0.65 55.40
C GLU A 307 27.08 0.62 54.69
N LYS A 308 25.94 1.19 55.08
CA LYS A 308 25.85 2.59 55.57
C LYS A 308 24.42 2.99 55.98
N VAL A 309 24.30 3.23 57.29
CA VAL A 309 23.84 4.48 57.95
C VAL A 309 22.46 5.06 57.60
N ARG A 310 21.67 5.12 58.68
CA ARG A 310 20.43 5.85 58.95
C ARG A 310 20.58 7.39 58.94
N ARG A 311 19.41 8.03 58.78
CA ARG A 311 18.92 9.34 59.28
C ARG A 311 19.13 10.57 58.41
N GLY A 312 18.04 11.33 58.33
CA GLY A 312 17.93 12.70 57.82
C GLY A 312 16.56 12.92 57.25
#